data_AF-A0A537EUT3-F1
#
_entry.id   AF-A0A537EUT3-F1
#
_cell.length_a   1.000
_cell.length_b   1.000
_cell.length_c   1.000
_cell.angle_alpha   90.00
_cell.angle_beta   90.00
_cell.angle_gamma   90.00
#
_symmetry.space_group_name_H-M   'P 1'
#
loop_
_entity.id
_entity.type
_entity.pdbx_description
1 polymer ?
#
loop_
_entity_poly.entity_id
_entity_poly.type
_entity_poly.pdbx_seq_one_letter_code
_entity_poly.pdbx_strand_id
1 'polypeptide(L)'
;MLLFIPMGIMGWKEGPLHLFEVFISAGSNTLSYLRIWALNLADFAIKFAFFSFGGLGGAIIGNLLVMILEGLIVFVQTLRLHWVEWFSKFYEGSGSSFAPYREPASWTV
;
A
#
# COMPACT_ATOMS: atom_id res chain seq x y z
N MET A 1 3.97 14.04 4.91
CA MET A 1 4.11 15.48 5.27
C MET A 1 2.77 16.18 5.51
N LEU A 2 1.64 15.76 4.91
CA LEU A 2 0.28 16.31 5.17
C LEU A 2 -0.50 15.67 6.34
N LEU A 3 0.07 14.65 7.01
CA LEU A 3 -0.64 13.83 8.01
C LEU A 3 -0.43 14.29 9.47
N PHE A 4 0.46 15.26 9.71
CA PHE A 4 0.83 15.70 11.06
C PHE A 4 -0.13 16.74 11.66
N ILE A 5 -0.87 17.51 10.84
CA ILE A 5 -1.71 18.63 11.30
C ILE A 5 -2.98 18.16 12.04
N PRO A 6 -3.77 17.16 11.56
CA PRO A 6 -4.96 16.73 12.29
C PRO A 6 -4.66 15.80 13.47
N MET A 7 -3.55 15.04 13.46
CA MET A 7 -3.24 14.06 14.53
C MET A 7 -2.65 14.67 15.80
N GLY A 8 -1.97 15.84 15.71
CA GLY A 8 -1.47 16.54 16.90
C GLY A 8 -2.59 17.08 17.81
N ILE A 9 -3.75 17.40 17.23
CA ILE A 9 -4.90 17.94 17.96
C ILE A 9 -5.69 16.82 18.66
N MET A 10 -5.69 15.60 18.09
CA MET A 10 -6.33 14.42 18.69
C MET A 10 -5.50 13.80 19.83
N GLY A 11 -4.16 13.84 19.75
CA GLY A 11 -3.26 13.29 20.78
C GLY A 11 -3.33 13.99 22.15
N TRP A 12 -3.79 15.25 22.22
CA TRP A 12 -3.97 15.95 23.49
C TRP A 12 -5.18 15.45 24.29
N LYS A 13 -6.12 14.72 23.67
CA LYS A 13 -7.34 14.22 24.31
C LYS A 13 -7.27 12.80 24.90
N GLU A 14 -6.32 11.95 24.48
CA GLU A 14 -6.40 10.49 24.68
C GLU A 14 -5.25 9.87 25.52
N GLY A 15 -4.30 10.68 26.03
CA GLY A 15 -3.28 10.21 26.97
C GLY A 15 -2.03 9.54 26.34
N PRO A 16 -0.98 9.26 27.16
CA PRO A 16 0.37 8.91 26.67
C PRO A 16 0.48 7.54 25.97
N LEU A 17 -0.44 6.61 26.24
CA LEU A 17 -0.49 5.32 25.55
C LEU A 17 -0.83 5.49 24.06
N HIS A 18 -1.69 6.45 23.72
CA HIS A 18 -2.05 6.76 22.34
C HIS A 18 -0.84 7.28 21.54
N LEU A 19 0.06 8.05 22.17
CA LEU A 19 1.30 8.49 21.53
C LEU A 19 2.24 7.32 21.22
N PHE A 20 2.25 6.28 22.06
CA PHE A 20 3.06 5.08 21.84
C PHE A 20 2.52 4.24 20.67
N GLU A 21 1.19 4.10 20.56
CA GLU A 21 0.55 3.45 19.41
C GLU A 21 0.82 4.21 18.10
N VAL A 22 0.78 5.54 18.12
CA VAL A 22 1.13 6.36 16.95
C VAL A 22 2.61 6.19 16.58
N PHE A 23 3.51 6.10 17.55
CA PHE A 23 4.94 5.86 17.30
C PHE A 23 5.19 4.48 16.67
N ILE A 24 4.58 3.43 17.23
CA ILE A 24 4.69 2.06 16.72
C ILE A 24 4.02 1.94 15.33
N SER A 25 2.91 2.64 15.11
CA SER A 25 2.22 2.70 13.81
C SER A 25 3.07 3.42 12.77
N ALA A 26 3.65 4.58 13.10
CA ALA A 26 4.57 5.29 12.22
C ALA A 26 5.83 4.48 11.89
N GLY A 27 6.39 3.78 12.90
CA GLY A 27 7.50 2.84 12.72
C GLY A 27 7.14 1.66 11.83
N SER A 28 5.95 1.08 12.00
CA SER A 28 5.45 -0.04 11.18
C SER A 28 5.23 0.38 9.72
N ASN A 29 4.72 1.60 9.48
CA ASN A 29 4.54 2.12 8.14
C ASN A 29 5.88 2.38 7.45
N THR A 30 6.90 2.78 8.21
CA THR A 30 8.27 2.98 7.70
C THR A 30 8.96 1.63 7.42
N LEU A 31 8.85 0.66 8.33
CA LEU A 31 9.41 -0.69 8.16
C LEU A 31 8.76 -1.46 7.00
N SER A 32 7.52 -1.15 6.64
CA SER A 32 6.85 -1.74 5.47
C SER A 32 7.59 -1.42 4.14
N TYR A 33 8.22 -0.24 4.02
CA TYR A 33 9.01 0.14 2.83
C TYR A 33 10.30 -0.67 2.66
N LEU A 34 10.78 -1.31 3.73
CA LEU A 34 11.97 -2.18 3.72
C LEU A 34 11.78 -3.38 2.77
N ARG A 35 10.53 -3.74 2.49
CA ARG A 35 10.19 -4.78 1.51
C ARG A 35 10.57 -4.40 0.07
N ILE A 36 10.34 -3.15 -0.32
CA ILE A 36 10.72 -2.66 -1.65
C ILE A 36 12.25 -2.62 -1.77
N TRP A 37 12.92 -2.22 -0.68
CA TRP A 37 14.38 -2.23 -0.60
C TRP A 37 14.98 -3.64 -0.75
N ALA A 38 14.37 -4.64 -0.10
CA ALA A 38 14.82 -6.04 -0.19
C ALA A 38 14.65 -6.62 -1.61
N LEU A 39 13.58 -6.26 -2.33
CA LEU A 39 13.37 -6.68 -3.72
C LEU A 39 14.44 -6.07 -4.63
N ASN A 40 14.70 -4.77 -4.51
CA ASN A 40 15.73 -4.08 -5.29
C ASN A 40 17.13 -4.72 -5.12
N LEU A 41 17.48 -5.14 -3.90
CA LEU A 41 18.73 -5.83 -3.62
C LEU A 41 18.80 -7.22 -4.30
N ALA A 42 17.71 -7.98 -4.27
CA ALA A 42 17.64 -9.28 -4.93
C ALA A 42 17.74 -9.13 -6.46
N ASP A 43 17.08 -8.11 -7.02
CA ASP A 43 17.09 -7.83 -8.44
C ASP A 43 18.49 -7.46 -8.96
N PHE A 44 19.27 -6.72 -8.16
CA PHE A 44 20.69 -6.45 -8.44
C PHE A 44 21.52 -7.74 -8.49
N ALA A 45 21.36 -8.63 -7.50
CA ALA A 45 22.10 -9.88 -7.44
C ALA A 45 21.82 -10.79 -8.65
N ILE A 46 20.55 -10.88 -9.08
CA ILE A 46 20.15 -11.68 -10.24
C ILE A 46 20.71 -11.08 -11.54
N LYS A 47 20.54 -9.77 -11.77
CA LYS A 47 21.08 -9.07 -12.95
C LYS A 47 22.61 -9.23 -13.05
N PHE A 48 23.32 -9.16 -11.91
CA PHE A 48 24.77 -9.36 -11.85
C PHE A 48 25.16 -10.81 -12.18
N ALA A 49 24.44 -11.81 -11.68
CA ALA A 49 24.68 -13.21 -12.00
C ALA A 49 24.52 -13.46 -13.52
N PHE A 50 23.43 -12.98 -14.12
CA PHE A 50 23.20 -13.11 -15.58
C PHE A 50 24.27 -12.40 -16.42
N PHE A 51 24.78 -11.25 -15.97
CA PHE A 51 25.89 -10.55 -16.62
C PHE A 51 27.19 -11.38 -16.58
N SER A 52 27.50 -12.00 -15.43
CA SER A 52 28.72 -12.81 -15.27
C SER A 52 28.71 -14.06 -16.17
N PHE A 53 27.56 -14.70 -16.34
CA PHE A 53 27.44 -15.93 -17.16
C PHE A 53 27.34 -15.67 -18.66
N GLY A 54 26.65 -14.61 -19.09
CA GLY A 54 26.30 -14.38 -20.50
C GLY A 54 26.83 -13.10 -21.12
N GLY A 55 27.67 -12.34 -20.40
CA GLY A 55 28.17 -11.04 -20.85
C GLY A 55 27.02 -10.09 -21.22
N LEU A 56 27.17 -9.38 -22.36
CA LEU A 56 26.14 -8.46 -22.85
C LEU A 56 24.83 -9.16 -23.23
N GLY A 57 24.87 -10.38 -23.75
CA GLY A 57 23.66 -11.15 -24.09
C GLY A 57 22.88 -11.59 -22.85
N GLY A 58 23.60 -12.06 -21.83
CA GLY A 58 23.03 -12.39 -20.52
C GLY A 58 22.45 -11.16 -19.81
N ALA A 59 23.07 -9.99 -19.96
CA ALA A 59 22.55 -8.74 -19.40
C ALA A 59 21.17 -8.38 -19.96
N ILE A 60 20.97 -8.48 -21.29
CA ILE A 60 19.68 -8.12 -21.92
C ILE A 60 18.57 -9.06 -21.45
N ILE A 61 18.84 -10.37 -21.44
CA ILE A 61 17.87 -11.39 -21.02
C ILE A 61 17.57 -11.27 -19.52
N GLY A 62 18.61 -11.11 -18.69
CA GLY A 62 18.47 -10.93 -17.25
C GLY A 62 17.69 -9.66 -16.90
N ASN A 63 17.91 -8.55 -17.63
CA ASN A 63 17.18 -7.31 -17.40
C ASN A 63 15.69 -7.46 -17.74
N LEU A 64 15.36 -8.07 -18.89
CA LEU A 64 13.98 -8.29 -19.31
C LEU A 64 13.23 -9.22 -18.35
N LEU A 65 13.86 -10.32 -17.95
CA LEU A 65 13.28 -11.29 -17.01
C LEU A 65 12.99 -10.64 -15.66
N VAL A 66 13.98 -9.94 -15.10
CA VAL A 66 13.82 -9.32 -13.79
C VAL A 66 12.80 -8.18 -13.84
N MET A 67 12.74 -7.40 -14.93
CA MET A 67 11.75 -6.34 -15.08
C MET A 67 10.30 -6.86 -14.99
N ILE A 68 10.01 -8.01 -15.61
CA ILE A 68 8.67 -8.62 -15.55
C ILE A 68 8.37 -9.14 -14.14
N LEU A 69 9.32 -9.83 -13.51
CA LEU A 69 9.16 -10.41 -12.18
C LEU A 69 9.01 -9.32 -11.10
N GLU A 70 9.89 -8.33 -11.11
CA GLU A 70 9.91 -7.20 -10.18
C GLU A 70 8.61 -6.39 -10.28
N GLY A 71 8.15 -6.13 -11.52
CA GLY A 71 6.88 -5.45 -11.77
C GLY A 71 5.67 -6.19 -11.18
N LEU A 72 5.60 -7.51 -11.36
CA LEU A 72 4.50 -8.32 -10.82
C LEU A 72 4.52 -8.35 -9.27
N ILE A 73 5.70 -8.50 -8.67
CA ILE A 73 5.84 -8.59 -7.21
C ILE A 73 5.47 -7.24 -6.56
N VAL A 74 6.02 -6.14 -7.06
CA VAL A 74 5.73 -4.79 -6.53
C VAL A 74 4.26 -4.43 -6.68
N PHE A 75 3.61 -4.85 -7.78
CA PHE A 75 2.17 -4.66 -7.99
C PHE A 75 1.33 -5.33 -6.88
N VAL A 76 1.56 -6.63 -6.61
CA VAL A 76 0.84 -7.36 -5.56
C VAL A 76 1.09 -6.76 -4.18
N GLN A 77 2.34 -6.34 -3.93
CA GLN A 77 2.71 -5.76 -2.64
C GLN A 77 2.08 -4.41 -2.38
N THR A 78 1.96 -3.60 -3.43
CA THR A 78 1.31 -2.29 -3.39
C THR A 78 -0.20 -2.44 -3.18
N LEU A 79 -0.83 -3.41 -3.84
CA LEU A 79 -2.24 -3.77 -3.63
C LEU A 79 -2.52 -4.18 -2.18
N ARG A 80 -1.63 -4.96 -1.56
CA ARG A 80 -1.77 -5.34 -0.15
C ARG A 80 -1.72 -4.14 0.79
N LEU A 81 -0.78 -3.23 0.57
CA LEU A 81 -0.66 -2.02 1.38
C LEU A 81 -1.88 -1.10 1.21
N HIS A 82 -2.37 -0.91 -0.03
CA HIS A 82 -3.61 -0.17 -0.29
C HIS A 82 -4.81 -0.82 0.39
N TRP A 83 -4.97 -2.14 0.26
CA TRP A 83 -6.10 -2.84 0.87
C TRP A 83 -6.10 -2.77 2.40
N VAL A 84 -4.95 -2.93 3.04
CA VAL A 84 -4.88 -2.96 4.50
C VAL A 84 -4.90 -1.55 5.09
N GLU A 85 -4.17 -0.61 4.48
CA GLU A 85 -3.87 0.67 5.10
C GLU A 85 -4.74 1.82 4.57
N TRP A 86 -5.10 1.81 3.28
CA TRP A 86 -5.98 2.81 2.68
C TRP A 86 -7.45 2.49 2.95
N PHE A 87 -7.91 1.26 2.66
CA PHE A 87 -9.31 0.91 2.86
C PHE A 87 -9.71 0.89 4.35
N SER A 88 -8.85 0.47 5.27
CA SER A 88 -9.18 0.50 6.71
C SER A 88 -9.20 1.92 7.32
N LYS A 89 -8.50 2.89 6.71
CA LYS A 89 -8.50 4.29 7.19
C LYS A 89 -9.56 5.17 6.54
N PHE A 90 -10.04 4.82 5.34
CA PHE A 90 -11.07 5.60 4.60
C PHE A 90 -12.44 4.92 4.54
N TYR A 91 -12.57 3.65 4.95
CA TYR A 91 -13.84 2.94 5.00
C TYR A 91 -14.31 2.81 6.44
N GLU A 92 -14.95 3.87 6.95
CA GLU A 92 -15.81 3.76 8.12
C GLU A 92 -17.07 3.00 7.70
N GLY A 93 -17.35 1.86 8.35
CA GLY A 93 -18.56 1.06 8.16
C GLY A 93 -19.84 1.77 8.63
N SER A 94 -20.02 3.04 8.30
CA SER A 94 -21.14 3.91 8.67
C SER A 94 -21.78 4.54 7.41
N GLY A 95 -21.94 3.74 6.34
CA GLY A 95 -22.80 4.09 5.21
C GLY A 95 -24.12 3.35 5.33
N SER A 96 -25.22 4.03 5.64
CA SER A 96 -26.56 3.45 5.46
C SER A 96 -26.77 3.12 3.98
N SER A 97 -27.24 1.92 3.66
CA SER A 97 -27.61 1.58 2.28
C SER A 97 -28.64 2.58 1.76
N PHE A 98 -28.30 3.32 0.70
CA PHE A 98 -29.20 4.30 0.10
C PHE A 98 -30.38 3.56 -0.55
N ALA A 99 -31.56 3.63 0.09
CA ALA A 99 -32.81 3.16 -0.46
C ALA A 99 -33.56 4.37 -1.09
N PRO A 100 -33.53 4.55 -2.43
CA PRO A 100 -34.25 5.64 -3.06
C PRO A 100 -35.77 5.49 -2.84
N TYR A 101 -36.42 6.59 -2.46
CA TYR A 101 -37.87 6.67 -2.33
C TYR A 101 -38.52 6.43 -3.69
N ARG A 102 -39.41 5.42 -3.74
CA ARG A 102 -40.21 5.09 -4.93
C ARG A 102 -41.64 5.55 -4.62
N GLU A 103 -42.11 6.55 -5.34
CA GLU A 103 -43.50 7.01 -5.26
C GLU A 103 -44.44 5.84 -5.63
N PRO A 104 -45.49 5.55 -4.84
CA PRO A 104 -46.55 4.69 -5.31
C PRO A 104 -47.32 5.47 -6.39
N ALA A 105 -47.15 5.08 -7.65
CA ALA A 105 -48.00 5.54 -8.74
C ALA A 105 -49.42 5.00 -8.53
N SER A 106 -50.17 5.63 -7.62
CA SER A 106 -51.60 5.43 -7.49
C SER A 106 -52.27 6.25 -8.60
N TRP A 107 -52.44 5.60 -9.74
CA TRP A 107 -53.32 6.05 -10.80
C TRP A 107 -54.74 6.13 -10.23
N THR A 108 -55.16 7.32 -9.82
CA THR A 108 -56.59 7.66 -9.82
C THR A 108 -57.00 7.84 -11.27
N VAL A 109 -57.98 7.01 -11.64
CA VAL A 109 -58.59 6.81 -12.97
C VAL A 109 -59.07 8.12 -13.60
#